data_AF-A0A2W6CNN8-F1
#
_entry.id   AF-A0A2W6CNN8-F1
#
_cell.length_a   1.000
_cell.length_b   1.000
_cell.length_c   1.000
_cell.angle_alpha   90.00
_cell.angle_beta   90.00
_cell.angle_gamma   90.00
#
_symmetry.space_group_name_H-M   'P 1'
#
loop_
_entity.id
_entity.type
_entity.pdbx_description
1 polymer ?
#
loop_
_entity_poly.entity_id
_entity_poly.type
_entity_poly.pdbx_seq_one_letter_code
_entity_poly.pdbx_strand_id
1 'polypeptide(L)'
;MADTERQTARGKVLWHFTMSLDGFVAGPNHAMDWMTGFSVRPGLVEQYAETTGAVLGGRDGFDAYPDVSGIYGGAWQGPVFVLTHHPEDAQPADGVTFLICDVAEALRIGLAAAGGKNLEVFSATIGRQLLERGLIDEIDLHIAPVLLGDGIRLFDNPGGAPVRLELLNGDDHSATVNVRYHPVLAR
;
A
#
# COMPACT_ATOMS: atom_id res chain seq x y z
N MET A 1 -17.36 4.83 13.62
CA MET A 1 -16.93 3.52 13.10
C MET A 1 -15.45 3.44 13.38
N ALA A 2 -15.09 2.89 14.53
CA ALA A 2 -13.71 2.91 14.99
C ALA A 2 -13.05 1.68 14.37
N ASP A 3 -12.14 1.91 13.43
CA ASP A 3 -11.13 0.94 13.02
C ASP A 3 -10.29 0.60 14.26
N THR A 4 -10.69 -0.39 15.05
CA THR A 4 -10.06 -0.67 16.35
C THR A 4 -9.59 -2.10 16.52
N GLU A 5 -10.04 -3.03 15.69
CA GLU A 5 -9.56 -4.40 15.79
C GLU A 5 -8.18 -4.51 15.15
N ARG A 6 -7.22 -5.03 15.94
CA ARG A 6 -5.90 -5.33 15.41
C ARG A 6 -6.02 -6.43 14.35
N GLN A 7 -5.45 -6.18 13.18
CA GLN A 7 -5.33 -7.23 12.19
C GLN A 7 -4.36 -8.31 12.65
N THR A 8 -4.59 -9.53 12.18
CA THR A 8 -3.74 -10.70 12.40
C THR A 8 -3.13 -11.15 11.08
N ALA A 9 -1.90 -11.68 11.13
CA ALA A 9 -1.26 -12.29 9.98
C ALA A 9 -2.07 -13.52 9.52
N ARG A 10 -2.43 -13.57 8.23
CA ARG A 10 -3.19 -14.68 7.64
C ARG A 10 -2.71 -15.06 6.22
N GLY A 11 -1.49 -14.68 5.85
CA GLY A 11 -0.97 -14.94 4.50
C GLY A 11 -1.71 -14.16 3.41
N LYS A 12 -2.26 -12.98 3.74
CA LYS A 12 -3.05 -12.17 2.82
C LYS A 12 -2.15 -11.42 1.83
N VAL A 13 -2.67 -11.14 0.65
CA VAL A 13 -2.19 -10.10 -0.26
C VAL A 13 -2.88 -8.80 0.12
N LEU A 14 -2.17 -7.95 0.85
CA LEU A 14 -2.71 -6.73 1.43
C LEU A 14 -2.25 -5.51 0.62
N TRP A 15 -3.22 -4.71 0.18
CA TRP A 15 -2.97 -3.45 -0.52
C TRP A 15 -3.34 -2.28 0.40
N HIS A 16 -2.40 -1.87 1.23
CA HIS A 16 -2.65 -0.84 2.24
C HIS A 16 -1.89 0.46 1.98
N PHE A 17 -2.56 1.59 2.23
CA PHE A 17 -1.98 2.92 2.04
C PHE A 17 -2.58 3.95 2.99
N THR A 18 -1.78 4.94 3.37
CA THR A 18 -2.32 6.26 3.66
C THR A 18 -2.69 6.93 2.35
N MET A 19 -3.91 7.47 2.27
CA MET A 19 -4.44 8.06 1.04
C MET A 19 -5.06 9.43 1.36
N SER A 20 -4.85 10.42 0.50
CA SER A 20 -5.58 11.68 0.57
C SER A 20 -7.09 11.47 0.32
N LEU A 21 -7.92 12.44 0.72
CA LEU A 21 -9.37 12.35 0.54
C LEU A 21 -9.78 12.26 -0.94
N ASP A 22 -8.99 12.85 -1.84
CA ASP A 22 -9.17 12.83 -3.29
C ASP A 22 -8.47 11.65 -4.00
N GLY A 23 -7.90 10.70 -3.25
CA GLY A 23 -7.52 9.39 -3.76
C GLY A 23 -6.05 9.20 -4.11
N PHE A 24 -5.16 10.08 -3.67
CA PHE A 24 -3.72 10.01 -3.94
C PHE A 24 -2.95 9.35 -2.79
N VAL A 25 -2.01 8.47 -3.12
CA VAL A 25 -1.14 7.75 -2.17
C VAL A 25 0.29 8.30 -2.14
N ALA A 26 0.64 9.12 -3.12
CA ALA A 26 1.86 9.91 -3.16
C ALA A 26 1.60 11.17 -4.01
N GLY A 27 2.38 12.23 -3.78
CA GLY A 27 2.42 13.38 -4.67
C GLY A 27 3.14 13.07 -5.98
N PRO A 28 3.30 14.08 -6.86
CA PRO A 28 4.08 13.95 -8.08
C PRO A 28 5.50 13.44 -7.79
N ASN A 29 6.03 12.58 -8.66
CA ASN A 29 7.35 11.95 -8.50
C ASN A 29 7.52 11.19 -7.17
N HIS A 30 6.45 10.54 -6.69
CA HIS A 30 6.42 9.80 -5.43
C HIS A 30 6.62 10.66 -4.17
N ALA A 31 6.41 11.98 -4.22
CA ALA A 31 6.60 12.84 -3.05
C ALA A 31 5.73 12.45 -1.84
N MET A 32 6.33 12.45 -0.64
CA MET A 32 5.73 11.98 0.62
C MET A 32 5.66 13.04 1.72
N ASP A 33 6.10 14.27 1.45
CA ASP A 33 6.10 15.41 2.37
C ASP A 33 4.69 15.80 2.87
N TRP A 34 3.67 15.50 2.07
CA TRP A 34 2.27 15.69 2.43
C TRP A 34 1.78 14.82 3.60
N MET A 35 2.49 13.74 3.95
CA MET A 35 2.10 12.81 5.03
C MET A 35 2.35 13.35 6.45
N THR A 36 2.39 14.66 6.62
CA THR A 36 2.64 15.34 7.89
C THR A 36 1.42 16.16 8.32
N GLY A 37 1.35 16.54 9.60
CA GLY A 37 0.26 17.39 10.11
C GLY A 37 -1.05 16.67 10.45
N PHE A 38 -1.07 15.33 10.38
CA PHE A 38 -2.17 14.50 10.87
C PHE A 38 -1.63 13.31 11.67
N SER A 39 -2.52 12.68 12.44
CA SER A 39 -2.21 11.47 13.20
C SER A 39 -2.93 10.27 12.59
N VAL A 40 -2.30 9.10 12.69
CA VAL A 40 -2.93 7.81 12.40
C VAL A 40 -3.35 7.14 13.70
N ARG A 41 -4.10 6.04 13.60
CA ARG A 41 -4.45 5.22 14.75
C ARG A 41 -3.20 4.80 15.54
N PRO A 42 -3.17 4.95 16.87
CA PRO A 42 -2.06 4.45 17.69
C PRO A 42 -1.85 2.95 17.51
N GLY A 43 -0.60 2.51 17.36
CA GLY A 43 -0.27 1.09 17.18
C GLY A 43 -0.40 0.58 15.74
N LEU A 44 -0.78 1.44 14.78
CA LEU A 44 -1.00 1.02 13.40
C LEU A 44 0.29 0.56 12.71
N VAL A 45 1.38 1.32 12.88
CA VAL A 45 2.68 1.02 12.26
C VAL A 45 3.24 -0.27 12.82
N GLU A 46 3.16 -0.45 14.15
CA GLU A 46 3.57 -1.65 14.86
C GLU A 46 2.77 -2.86 14.40
N GLN A 47 1.45 -2.70 14.21
CA GLN A 47 0.61 -3.78 13.67
C GLN A 47 1.07 -4.24 12.29
N TYR A 48 1.30 -3.31 11.35
CA TYR A 48 1.78 -3.71 10.01
C TYR A 48 3.17 -4.34 10.08
N ALA A 49 4.09 -3.79 10.88
CA ALA A 49 5.39 -4.39 11.10
C ALA A 49 5.29 -5.81 11.68
N GLU A 50 4.36 -6.06 12.60
CA GLU A 50 4.13 -7.41 13.16
C GLU A 50 3.55 -8.39 12.12
N THR A 51 2.60 -7.93 11.29
CA THR A 51 1.85 -8.80 10.35
C THR A 51 2.49 -8.94 8.98
N THR A 52 3.42 -8.07 8.59
CA THR A 52 4.11 -8.12 7.29
C THR A 52 5.14 -9.24 7.27
N GLY A 53 5.07 -10.08 6.25
CA GLY A 53 6.06 -11.13 5.97
C GLY A 53 7.01 -10.76 4.83
N ALA A 54 6.50 -10.08 3.80
CA ALA A 54 7.30 -9.61 2.67
C ALA A 54 6.63 -8.38 2.04
N VAL A 55 7.41 -7.62 1.26
CA VAL A 55 6.93 -6.45 0.52
C VAL A 55 7.15 -6.68 -0.98
N LEU A 56 6.13 -6.35 -1.79
CA LEU A 56 6.21 -6.28 -3.25
C LEU A 56 6.00 -4.82 -3.68
N GLY A 57 7.08 -4.16 -4.12
CA GLY A 57 7.09 -2.80 -4.63
C GLY A 57 7.28 -2.73 -6.15
N GLY A 58 7.03 -1.53 -6.70
CA GLY A 58 7.34 -1.20 -8.09
C GLY A 58 8.63 -0.38 -8.20
N ARG A 59 9.25 -0.40 -9.39
CA ARG A 59 10.51 0.30 -9.68
C ARG A 59 10.51 1.77 -9.29
N ASP A 60 9.54 2.55 -9.78
CA ASP A 60 9.52 4.01 -9.59
C ASP A 60 9.46 4.42 -8.11
N GLY A 61 8.70 3.68 -7.29
CA GLY A 61 8.62 3.93 -5.85
C GLY A 61 9.92 3.58 -5.13
N PHE A 62 10.57 2.50 -5.55
CA PHE A 62 11.88 2.12 -5.02
C PHE A 62 12.99 3.09 -5.48
N ASP A 63 12.93 3.63 -6.69
CA ASP A 63 13.86 4.70 -7.13
C ASP A 63 13.76 5.95 -6.27
N ALA A 64 12.54 6.34 -5.89
CA ALA A 64 12.31 7.48 -5.01
C ALA A 64 12.78 7.23 -3.57
N TYR A 65 12.65 5.99 -3.08
CA TYR A 65 13.00 5.58 -1.72
C TYR A 65 13.75 4.24 -1.70
N PRO A 66 15.03 4.22 -2.09
CA PRO A 66 15.80 2.97 -2.22
C PRO A 66 16.22 2.36 -0.88
N ASP A 67 16.17 3.15 0.20
CA ASP A 67 16.46 2.66 1.55
C ASP A 67 15.25 1.94 2.14
N VAL A 68 15.25 0.61 2.02
CA VAL A 68 14.19 -0.26 2.57
C VAL A 68 14.27 -0.43 4.08
N SER A 69 15.35 0.01 4.74
CA SER A 69 15.46 -0.06 6.20
C SER A 69 14.52 0.91 6.91
N GLY A 70 13.96 1.89 6.18
CA GLY A 70 12.97 2.84 6.68
C GLY A 70 11.51 2.34 6.64
N ILE A 71 11.24 1.14 6.09
CA ILE A 71 9.87 0.61 6.04
C ILE A 71 9.27 0.55 7.45
N TYR A 72 8.06 1.08 7.60
CA TYR A 72 7.38 1.26 8.89
C TYR A 72 8.22 1.98 9.94
N GLY A 73 9.00 3.00 9.53
CA GLY A 73 9.88 3.73 10.43
C GLY A 73 11.03 2.88 10.99
N GLY A 74 11.40 1.81 10.28
CA GLY A 74 12.42 0.85 10.69
C GLY A 74 11.94 -0.19 11.70
N ALA A 75 10.64 -0.26 11.98
CA ALA A 75 10.05 -1.28 12.85
C ALA A 75 10.00 -2.68 12.20
N TRP A 76 10.24 -2.79 10.89
CA TRP A 76 10.20 -4.04 10.15
C TRP A 76 11.43 -4.24 9.27
N GLN A 77 11.83 -5.49 9.13
CA GLN A 77 12.85 -5.96 8.21
C GLN A 77 12.41 -7.30 7.65
N GLY A 78 12.65 -7.53 6.36
CA GLY A 78 12.31 -8.77 5.71
C GLY A 78 12.53 -8.72 4.19
N PRO A 79 12.08 -9.75 3.47
CA PRO A 79 12.21 -9.82 2.02
C PRO A 79 11.48 -8.68 1.32
N VAL A 80 12.21 -7.91 0.51
CA VAL A 80 11.64 -6.88 -0.37
C VAL A 80 11.87 -7.28 -1.82
N PHE A 81 10.78 -7.32 -2.58
CA PHE A 81 10.78 -7.60 -4.01
C PHE A 81 10.39 -6.37 -4.78
N VAL A 82 11.13 -6.05 -5.84
CA VAL A 82 10.81 -4.94 -6.73
C VAL A 82 10.57 -5.48 -8.13
N LEU A 83 9.35 -5.32 -8.62
CA LEU A 83 8.99 -5.72 -9.97
C LEU A 83 9.47 -4.66 -10.98
N THR A 84 10.26 -5.08 -11.95
CA THR A 84 10.80 -4.21 -13.01
C THR A 84 11.04 -4.99 -14.30
N HIS A 85 10.97 -4.31 -15.44
CA HIS A 85 11.37 -4.87 -16.73
C HIS A 85 12.87 -4.68 -17.03
N HIS A 86 13.51 -3.73 -16.34
CA HIS A 86 14.90 -3.30 -16.56
C HIS A 86 15.66 -3.26 -15.22
N PRO A 87 16.02 -4.41 -14.62
CA PRO A 87 16.78 -4.41 -13.37
C PRO A 87 18.24 -3.97 -13.56
N GLU A 88 18.78 -3.98 -14.78
CA GLU A 88 20.12 -3.47 -15.10
C GLU A 88 20.25 -1.97 -14.84
N ASP A 89 19.16 -1.23 -14.91
CA ASP A 89 19.10 0.22 -14.64
C ASP A 89 18.95 0.52 -13.15
N ALA A 90 18.68 -0.51 -12.34
CA ALA A 90 18.52 -0.37 -10.90
C ALA A 90 19.86 -0.10 -10.20
N GLN A 91 19.86 0.85 -9.26
CA GLN A 91 20.91 0.85 -8.25
C GLN A 91 20.79 -0.44 -7.40
N PRO A 92 21.90 -1.19 -7.22
CA PRO A 92 21.92 -2.29 -6.27
C PRO A 92 21.54 -1.79 -4.87
N ALA A 93 20.67 -2.52 -4.19
CA ALA A 93 20.32 -2.25 -2.81
C ALA A 93 20.33 -3.54 -2.00
N ASP A 94 20.97 -3.48 -0.84
CA ASP A 94 21.02 -4.58 0.09
C ASP A 94 19.62 -4.90 0.61
N GLY A 95 19.27 -6.18 0.67
CA GLY A 95 17.96 -6.64 1.12
C GLY A 95 16.84 -6.54 0.07
N VAL A 96 17.16 -6.15 -1.17
CA VAL A 96 16.18 -6.03 -2.27
C VAL A 96 16.44 -7.07 -3.36
N THR A 97 15.38 -7.73 -3.81
CA THR A 97 15.41 -8.65 -4.95
C THR A 97 14.60 -8.08 -6.11
N PHE A 98 15.25 -7.81 -7.24
CA PHE A 98 14.55 -7.41 -8.47
C PHE A 98 13.95 -8.64 -9.17
N LEU A 99 12.68 -8.54 -9.53
CA LEU A 99 11.96 -9.59 -10.24
C LEU A 99 11.67 -9.13 -11.67
N ILE A 100 11.95 -10.02 -12.63
CA ILE A 100 11.59 -9.86 -14.06
C ILE A 100 10.59 -10.97 -14.40
N CYS A 101 9.33 -10.77 -14.05
CA CYS A 101 8.25 -11.72 -14.32
C CYS A 101 6.92 -10.98 -14.42
N ASP A 102 5.82 -11.70 -14.64
CA ASP A 102 4.49 -11.12 -14.53
C ASP A 102 4.08 -10.89 -13.06
N VAL A 103 3.03 -10.09 -12.86
CA VAL A 103 2.56 -9.69 -11.54
C VAL A 103 2.05 -10.85 -10.68
N ALA A 104 1.51 -11.91 -11.29
CA ALA A 104 0.98 -13.05 -10.56
C ALA A 104 2.10 -13.95 -10.05
N GLU A 105 3.16 -14.12 -10.85
CA GLU A 105 4.37 -14.81 -10.42
C GLU A 105 5.11 -14.02 -9.33
N ALA A 106 5.20 -12.70 -9.45
CA ALA A 106 5.79 -11.84 -8.41
C ALA A 106 5.04 -11.97 -7.07
N LEU A 107 3.70 -12.00 -7.11
CA LEU A 107 2.86 -12.28 -5.95
C LEU A 107 3.14 -13.65 -5.35
N ARG A 108 3.28 -14.70 -6.17
CA ARG A 108 3.56 -16.06 -5.69
C ARG A 108 4.92 -16.13 -4.98
N ILE A 109 5.93 -15.49 -5.53
CA ILE A 109 7.27 -15.37 -4.93
C ILE A 109 7.18 -14.62 -3.59
N GLY A 110 6.51 -13.47 -3.57
CA GLY A 110 6.32 -12.66 -2.37
C GLY A 110 5.58 -13.40 -1.25
N LEU A 111 4.47 -14.07 -1.56
CA LEU A 111 3.70 -14.85 -0.57
C LEU A 111 4.50 -16.02 -0.01
N ALA A 112 5.25 -16.72 -0.85
CA ALA A 112 6.12 -17.81 -0.38
C ALA A 112 7.20 -17.28 0.58
N ALA A 113 7.79 -16.13 0.26
CA ALA A 113 8.77 -15.47 1.13
C ALA A 113 8.15 -14.88 2.40
N ALA A 114 6.87 -14.54 2.38
CA ALA A 114 6.15 -13.99 3.53
C ALA A 114 5.97 -15.02 4.67
N GLY A 115 6.18 -16.31 4.44
CA GLY A 115 6.25 -17.31 5.51
C GLY A 115 4.96 -17.44 6.34
N GLY A 116 3.79 -17.28 5.70
CA GLY A 116 2.48 -17.31 6.36
C GLY A 116 2.03 -15.99 6.97
N LYS A 117 2.88 -14.95 6.93
CA LYS A 117 2.50 -13.55 7.18
C LYS A 117 2.02 -12.88 5.89
N ASN A 118 1.53 -11.65 5.99
CA ASN A 118 0.97 -10.94 4.85
C ASN A 118 2.05 -10.53 3.84
N LEU A 119 1.69 -10.53 2.55
CA LEU A 119 2.44 -9.86 1.50
C LEU A 119 1.85 -8.47 1.32
N GLU A 120 2.65 -7.44 1.56
CA GLU A 120 2.24 -6.05 1.39
C GLU A 120 2.58 -5.55 0.00
N VAL A 121 1.60 -4.98 -0.71
CA VAL A 121 1.77 -4.45 -2.07
C VAL A 121 2.01 -2.95 -2.02
N PHE A 122 3.28 -2.55 -2.10
CA PHE A 122 3.73 -1.15 -2.02
C PHE A 122 3.81 -0.47 -3.40
N SER A 123 2.79 -0.69 -4.23
CA SER A 123 2.68 -0.03 -5.53
C SER A 123 1.22 0.05 -5.97
N ALA A 124 0.78 1.27 -6.31
CA ALA A 124 -0.56 1.49 -6.82
C ALA A 124 -0.79 0.74 -8.16
N THR A 125 0.20 0.77 -9.05
CA THR A 125 0.13 0.12 -10.36
C THR A 125 0.13 -1.41 -10.27
N ILE A 126 0.92 -2.00 -9.36
CA ILE A 126 0.91 -3.45 -9.12
C ILE A 126 -0.40 -3.86 -8.45
N GLY A 127 -0.83 -3.13 -7.41
CA GLY A 127 -2.07 -3.39 -6.70
C GLY A 127 -3.29 -3.35 -7.62
N ARG A 128 -3.39 -2.37 -8.52
CA ARG A 128 -4.43 -2.31 -9.55
C ARG A 128 -4.43 -3.57 -10.44
N GLN A 129 -3.27 -3.98 -10.94
CA GLN A 129 -3.15 -5.17 -11.81
C GLN A 129 -3.55 -6.46 -11.08
N LEU A 130 -3.22 -6.57 -9.79
CA LEU A 130 -3.63 -7.70 -8.95
C LEU A 130 -5.13 -7.65 -8.69
N LEU A 131 -5.70 -6.48 -8.42
CA LEU A 131 -7.14 -6.30 -8.18
C LEU A 131 -7.96 -6.68 -9.42
N GLU A 132 -7.53 -6.28 -10.62
CA GLU A 132 -8.16 -6.66 -11.90
C GLU A 132 -8.18 -8.17 -12.14
N ARG A 133 -7.27 -8.91 -11.50
CA ARG A 133 -7.17 -10.37 -11.57
C ARG A 133 -7.86 -11.07 -10.39
N GLY A 134 -8.44 -10.33 -9.45
CA GLY A 134 -9.03 -10.88 -8.23
C GLY A 134 -8.00 -11.48 -7.28
N LEU A 135 -6.77 -10.94 -7.26
CA LEU A 135 -5.64 -11.44 -6.48
C LEU A 135 -5.31 -10.59 -5.24
N ILE A 136 -6.07 -9.54 -4.97
CA ILE A 136 -5.98 -8.78 -3.71
C ILE A 136 -7.00 -9.37 -2.74
N ASP A 137 -6.55 -9.73 -1.53
CA ASP A 137 -7.43 -10.21 -0.48
C ASP A 137 -8.10 -9.04 0.24
N GLU A 138 -7.33 -8.00 0.57
CA GLU A 138 -7.82 -6.85 1.33
C GLU A 138 -7.21 -5.54 0.85
N ILE A 139 -8.01 -4.48 0.91
CA ILE A 139 -7.60 -3.10 0.70
C ILE A 139 -7.83 -2.36 2.02
N ASP A 140 -6.77 -1.78 2.59
CA ASP A 140 -6.83 -1.10 3.89
C ASP A 140 -6.34 0.34 3.77
N LEU A 141 -7.24 1.30 3.98
CA LEU A 141 -7.02 2.70 3.65
C LEU A 141 -7.13 3.62 4.87
N HIS A 142 -6.05 4.35 5.12
CA HIS A 142 -5.98 5.42 6.11
C HIS A 142 -6.22 6.75 5.41
N ILE A 143 -7.48 7.18 5.37
CA ILE A 143 -7.87 8.40 4.65
C ILE A 143 -7.46 9.65 5.44
N ALA A 144 -6.43 10.32 4.96
CA ALA A 144 -5.90 11.56 5.52
C ALA A 144 -6.83 12.75 5.23
N PRO A 145 -6.93 13.73 6.16
CA PRO A 145 -7.81 14.90 6.04
C PRO A 145 -7.24 15.99 5.10
N VAL A 146 -6.81 15.62 3.90
CA VAL A 146 -6.16 16.50 2.93
C VAL A 146 -6.65 16.21 1.52
N LEU A 147 -6.80 17.26 0.71
CA LEU A 147 -6.96 17.16 -0.74
C LEU A 147 -5.59 17.47 -1.37
N LEU A 148 -4.96 16.47 -1.99
CA LEU A 148 -3.60 16.61 -2.52
C LEU A 148 -3.58 17.27 -3.90
N GLY A 149 -4.65 17.09 -4.68
CA GLY A 149 -4.86 17.69 -5.99
C GLY A 149 -4.17 16.97 -7.15
N ASP A 150 -2.96 16.45 -6.95
CA ASP A 150 -2.19 15.76 -7.98
C ASP A 150 -1.22 14.72 -7.39
N GLY A 151 -0.78 13.77 -8.22
CA GLY A 151 0.16 12.72 -7.86
C GLY A 151 -0.27 11.33 -8.29
N ILE A 152 0.12 10.33 -7.51
CA ILE A 152 -0.15 8.92 -7.80
C ILE A 152 -1.47 8.51 -7.14
N ARG A 153 -2.49 8.24 -7.94
CA ARG A 153 -3.77 7.72 -7.45
C ARG A 153 -3.63 6.28 -7.00
N LEU A 154 -4.31 5.90 -5.91
CA LEU A 154 -4.41 4.49 -5.49
C LEU A 154 -4.93 3.63 -6.63
N PHE A 155 -6.07 4.02 -7.20
CA PHE A 155 -6.74 3.28 -8.26
C PHE A 155 -7.05 4.20 -9.44
N ASP A 156 -6.20 4.14 -10.47
CA ASP A 156 -6.40 4.80 -11.75
C ASP A 156 -6.67 3.76 -12.85
N ASN A 157 -7.94 3.59 -13.22
CA ASN A 157 -8.37 2.57 -14.18
C ASN A 157 -9.40 3.13 -15.19
N PRO A 158 -9.01 4.06 -16.07
CA PRO A 158 -9.91 4.65 -17.04
C PRO A 158 -10.45 3.59 -18.01
N GLY A 159 -11.78 3.53 -18.16
CA GLY A 159 -12.45 2.55 -19.02
C GLY A 159 -12.66 1.17 -18.38
N GLY A 160 -12.22 0.96 -17.14
CA GLY A 160 -12.46 -0.26 -16.38
C GLY A 160 -13.91 -0.43 -15.91
N ALA A 161 -14.27 -1.65 -15.53
CA ALA A 161 -15.55 -1.94 -14.90
C ALA A 161 -15.54 -1.59 -13.40
N PRO A 162 -16.69 -1.25 -12.78
CA PRO A 162 -16.76 -1.03 -11.33
C PRO A 162 -16.38 -2.30 -10.54
N VAL A 163 -15.46 -2.14 -9.59
CA VAL A 163 -15.14 -3.17 -8.58
C VAL A 163 -16.01 -2.93 -7.35
N ARG A 164 -16.71 -3.97 -6.87
CA ARG A 164 -17.49 -3.91 -5.64
C ARG A 164 -16.63 -4.41 -4.48
N LEU A 165 -16.67 -3.69 -3.36
CA LEU A 165 -15.89 -4.00 -2.16
C LEU A 165 -16.84 -4.24 -0.99
N GLU A 166 -16.40 -5.09 -0.06
CA GLU A 166 -17.07 -5.32 1.22
C GLU A 166 -16.32 -4.57 2.33
N LEU A 167 -17.06 -3.85 3.16
CA LEU A 167 -16.52 -3.16 4.32
C LEU A 167 -16.22 -4.17 5.43
N LEU A 168 -14.96 -4.26 5.84
CA LEU A 168 -14.54 -5.22 6.89
C LEU A 168 -14.65 -4.65 8.31
N ASN A 169 -14.68 -3.33 8.46
CA ASN A 169 -14.65 -2.64 9.76
C ASN A 169 -16.05 -2.31 10.32
N GLY A 170 -17.06 -3.13 9.98
CA GLY A 170 -18.43 -2.97 10.45
C GLY A 170 -19.29 -4.21 10.20
N ASP A 171 -20.46 -4.25 10.84
CA ASP A 171 -21.40 -5.38 10.74
C ASP A 171 -22.12 -5.45 9.39
N ASP A 172 -22.26 -4.31 8.70
CA ASP A 172 -22.83 -4.22 7.36
C ASP A 172 -21.71 -4.06 6.33
N HIS A 173 -21.38 -5.17 5.68
CA HIS A 173 -20.35 -5.24 4.65
C HIS A 173 -20.69 -4.43 3.38
N SER A 174 -21.92 -3.98 3.21
CA SER A 174 -22.34 -3.15 2.08
C SER A 174 -22.41 -1.65 2.40
N ALA A 175 -22.14 -1.27 3.65
CA ALA A 175 -22.32 0.09 4.10
C ALA A 175 -21.31 1.07 3.48
N THR A 176 -21.80 2.28 3.19
CA THR A 176 -20.93 3.41 2.83
C THR A 176 -20.22 3.96 4.07
N VAL A 177 -18.97 4.41 3.92
CA VAL A 177 -18.26 5.16 4.96
C VAL A 177 -18.66 6.64 4.91
N ASN A 178 -19.17 7.19 6.02
CA ASN A 178 -19.47 8.62 6.15
C ASN A 178 -18.29 9.36 6.82
N VAL A 179 -17.64 10.26 6.06
CA VAL A 179 -16.58 11.14 6.55
C VAL A 179 -16.98 12.61 6.42
N ARG A 180 -16.66 13.43 7.42
CA ARG A 180 -16.97 14.87 7.44
C ARG A 180 -15.77 15.67 7.89
N TYR A 181 -15.34 16.62 7.06
CA TYR A 181 -14.22 17.52 7.33
C TYR A 181 -14.67 18.98 7.25
N HIS A 182 -13.97 19.84 7.98
CA HIS A 182 -14.04 21.29 7.82
C HIS A 182 -12.69 21.78 7.24
N PRO A 183 -12.68 22.54 6.13
CA PRO A 183 -11.44 23.08 5.59
C PRO A 183 -10.76 24.02 6.58
N VAL A 184 -9.47 23.81 6.83
CA VAL A 184 -8.62 24.72 7.61
C VAL A 184 -7.76 25.54 6.65
N LEU A 185 -7.60 26.83 6.92
CA LEU A 185 -6.69 27.67 6.13
C LEU A 185 -5.25 27.19 6.34
N ALA A 186 -4.52 27.00 5.24
CA ALA A 186 -3.08 26.78 5.29
C ALA A 186 -2.43 27.96 6.05
N ARG A 187 -1.60 27.66 7.05
CA ARG A 187 -0.77 28.66 7.72
C ARG A 187 0.48 28.94 6.90
#